data_AF-A0A3G2S3E6-F1
#
_entry.id   AF-A0A3G2S3E6-F1
#
_cell.length_a   1.000
_cell.length_b   1.000
_cell.length_c   1.000
_cell.angle_alpha   90.00
_cell.angle_beta   90.00
_cell.angle_gamma   90.00
#
_symmetry.space_group_name_H-M   'P 1'
#
loop_
_entity.id
_entity.type
_entity.pdbx_description
1 polymer ?
#
loop_
_entity_poly.entity_id
_entity_poly.type
_entity_poly.pdbx_seq_one_letter_code
_entity_poly.pdbx_strand_id
1 'polypeptide(L)'
;MLRLVWRVPRSGWRSIPSSMRHFQTENLASDAFTKASANHAERLAKSKRFIAALSPADRRVVASMLRVDHAGEIAANTIYEAQADVFGFLGKQATKKLMLEMWDNERKHLASACAMLDEYNTRPSALTPVWALAGRILGGATALMGEKSAMACTEAVETVIGEHYDDQLLHLEHIRETLSREYQGKQAEELKEILTLLRNVLMEFRDDELEHLDTAVEHDSQQAPAHALLAAVVEYGCKGAIEIAKRI
;
A
#
# COMPACT_ATOMS: atom_id res chain seq x y z
N MET A 1 25.87 -20.70 4.61
CA MET A 1 25.55 -19.57 5.52
C MET A 1 24.05 -19.39 5.50
N LEU A 2 23.42 -19.61 6.66
CA LEU A 2 21.98 -19.82 6.84
C LEU A 2 21.19 -18.51 6.72
N ARG A 3 20.12 -18.52 5.91
CA ARG A 3 19.10 -17.46 5.85
C ARG A 3 18.26 -17.52 7.13
N LEU A 4 18.32 -16.49 7.98
CA LEU A 4 17.28 -16.21 8.96
C LEU A 4 16.12 -15.53 8.22
N VAL A 5 15.18 -16.34 7.74
CA VAL A 5 13.81 -15.88 7.50
C VAL A 5 13.18 -15.71 8.87
N TRP A 6 12.92 -14.48 9.29
CA TRP A 6 12.13 -14.23 10.49
C TRP A 6 10.70 -14.74 10.23
N ARG A 7 10.40 -15.94 10.72
CA ARG A 7 9.02 -16.41 10.89
C ARG A 7 8.39 -15.54 11.97
N VAL A 8 7.47 -14.65 11.59
CA VAL A 8 6.50 -14.10 12.52
C VAL A 8 5.75 -15.28 13.18
N PRO A 9 5.63 -15.35 14.52
CA PRO A 9 4.98 -16.48 15.18
C PRO A 9 3.49 -16.56 14.83
N ARG A 10 3.09 -17.61 14.10
CA ARG A 10 1.69 -17.93 13.72
C ARG A 10 0.82 -18.47 14.88
N SER A 11 1.28 -18.45 16.12
CA SER A 11 0.54 -18.99 17.27
C SER A 11 -0.32 -17.92 17.94
N GLY A 12 -1.50 -17.68 17.38
CA GLY A 12 -2.52 -16.77 17.94
C GLY A 12 -3.74 -16.56 17.02
N TRP A 13 -3.61 -16.89 15.73
CA TRP A 13 -4.50 -16.42 14.67
C TRP A 13 -5.48 -17.49 14.15
N ARG A 14 -6.02 -18.32 15.06
CA ARG A 14 -7.07 -19.28 14.71
C ARG A 14 -8.31 -19.01 15.55
N SER A 15 -9.14 -18.08 15.10
CA SER A 15 -10.62 -18.13 15.22
C SER A 15 -11.26 -16.77 14.93
N ILE A 16 -11.30 -16.35 13.66
CA ILE A 16 -12.38 -15.47 13.20
C ILE A 16 -13.03 -16.15 11.99
N PRO A 17 -14.30 -16.60 12.09
CA PRO A 17 -15.01 -17.20 10.97
C PRO A 17 -15.19 -16.20 9.81
N SER A 18 -15.04 -16.69 8.57
CA SER A 18 -15.20 -15.94 7.31
C SER A 18 -16.51 -15.13 7.20
N SER A 19 -17.57 -15.53 7.92
CA SER A 19 -18.86 -14.83 7.95
C SER A 19 -18.91 -13.56 8.82
N MET A 20 -17.79 -13.11 9.40
CA MET A 20 -17.70 -11.92 10.25
C MET A 20 -16.78 -10.80 9.72
N ARG A 21 -16.22 -10.95 8.51
CA ARG A 21 -15.43 -9.87 7.86
C ARG A 21 -16.37 -8.81 7.30
N HIS A 22 -16.96 -8.02 8.20
CA HIS A 22 -17.49 -6.71 7.85
C HIS A 22 -16.30 -5.77 7.71
N PHE A 23 -16.10 -5.23 6.51
CA PHE A 23 -15.33 -4.00 6.32
C PHE A 23 -15.71 -3.03 7.44
N GLN A 24 -14.73 -2.56 8.21
CA GLN A 24 -14.94 -1.39 9.07
C GLN A 24 -15.15 -0.18 8.14
N THR A 25 -16.37 -0.04 7.62
CA THR A 25 -16.75 1.03 6.68
C THR A 25 -17.05 2.35 7.39
N GLU A 26 -16.98 2.39 8.71
CA GLU A 26 -17.27 3.57 9.51
C GLU A 26 -15.97 4.16 10.08
N ASN A 27 -15.57 5.32 9.54
CA ASN A 27 -14.45 6.17 9.98
C ASN A 27 -13.04 5.57 9.78
N LEU A 28 -12.68 5.34 8.51
CA LEU A 28 -11.31 5.01 8.13
C LEU A 28 -10.38 6.22 8.32
N ALA A 29 -9.08 5.99 8.52
CA ALA A 29 -8.12 7.09 8.63
C ALA A 29 -7.96 7.80 7.28
N SER A 30 -7.97 7.03 6.18
CA SER A 30 -7.88 7.53 4.80
C SER A 30 -9.05 8.43 4.42
N ASP A 31 -10.20 8.30 5.09
CA ASP A 31 -11.37 9.18 4.90
C ASP A 31 -11.04 10.66 5.13
N ALA A 32 -10.02 10.96 5.95
CA ALA A 32 -9.54 12.32 6.12
C ALA A 32 -9.09 12.93 4.78
N PHE A 33 -8.54 12.14 3.87
CA PHE A 33 -8.00 12.57 2.59
C PHE A 33 -9.02 12.48 1.45
N THR A 34 -9.99 11.57 1.53
CA THR A 34 -10.95 11.31 0.44
C THR A 34 -12.32 11.97 0.63
N LYS A 35 -12.76 12.22 1.86
CA LYS A 35 -14.04 12.90 2.14
C LYS A 35 -13.83 14.40 2.27
N ALA A 36 -14.81 15.18 1.81
CA ALA A 36 -14.81 16.64 1.97
C ALA A 36 -14.84 17.00 3.46
N SER A 37 -13.68 17.42 4.00
CA SER A 37 -13.54 17.81 5.40
C SER A 37 -13.69 19.32 5.55
N ALA A 38 -14.59 19.74 6.46
CA ALA A 38 -14.72 21.15 6.88
C ALA A 38 -13.39 21.74 7.42
N ASN A 39 -12.42 20.88 7.76
CA ASN A 39 -11.15 21.25 8.38
C ASN A 39 -9.93 21.05 7.46
N HIS A 40 -10.11 20.84 6.15
CA HIS A 40 -8.99 20.58 5.23
C HIS A 40 -7.91 21.67 5.26
N ALA A 41 -8.30 22.95 5.27
CA ALA A 41 -7.35 24.06 5.32
C ALA A 41 -6.51 24.08 6.62
N GLU A 42 -7.12 23.74 7.76
CA GLU A 42 -6.41 23.62 9.02
C GLU A 42 -5.43 22.45 8.98
N ARG A 43 -5.87 21.29 8.48
CA ARG A 43 -5.02 20.11 8.34
C ARG A 43 -3.82 20.38 7.42
N LEU A 44 -4.04 21.00 6.26
CA LEU A 44 -2.96 21.42 5.37
C LEU A 44 -1.96 22.36 6.07
N ALA A 45 -2.43 23.28 6.91
CA ALA A 45 -1.55 24.15 7.68
C ALA A 45 -0.72 23.37 8.72
N LYS A 46 -1.33 22.40 9.41
CA LYS A 46 -0.63 21.49 10.34
C LYS A 46 0.38 20.60 9.60
N SER A 47 0.02 20.02 8.46
CA SER A 47 0.91 19.20 7.61
C SER A 47 2.13 19.98 7.12
N LYS A 48 1.97 21.26 6.74
CA LYS A 48 3.10 22.14 6.42
C LYS A 48 4.03 22.38 7.61
N ARG A 49 3.48 22.59 8.82
CA ARG A 49 4.27 22.74 10.05
C ARG A 49 5.00 21.45 10.40
N PHE A 50 4.35 20.30 10.21
CA PHE A 50 4.95 18.99 10.38
C PHE A 50 6.17 18.82 9.49
N ILE A 51 6.03 19.03 8.18
CA ILE A 51 7.17 18.95 7.23
C ILE A 51 8.27 19.94 7.60
N ALA A 52 7.93 21.15 8.05
CA ALA A 52 8.89 22.15 8.49
C ALA A 52 9.67 21.74 9.74
N ALA A 53 9.03 21.03 10.67
CA ALA A 53 9.62 20.53 11.92
C ALA A 53 10.57 19.33 11.72
N LEU A 54 10.41 18.57 10.63
CA LEU A 54 11.27 17.43 10.32
C LEU A 54 12.71 17.84 10.01
N SER A 55 13.66 17.00 10.41
CA SER A 55 15.05 17.11 9.98
C SER A 55 15.15 16.98 8.45
N PRO A 56 16.22 17.50 7.80
CA PRO A 56 16.39 17.35 6.36
C PRO A 56 16.44 15.88 5.90
N ALA A 57 16.91 14.97 6.76
CA ALA A 57 16.93 13.54 6.48
C ALA A 57 15.51 12.96 6.52
N ASP A 58 14.77 13.17 7.59
CA ASP A 58 13.41 12.64 7.75
C ASP A 58 12.45 13.21 6.71
N ARG A 59 12.61 14.51 6.37
CA ARG A 59 11.82 15.12 5.29
C ARG A 59 12.03 14.41 3.95
N ARG A 60 13.27 14.01 3.63
CA ARG A 60 13.55 13.24 2.41
C ARG A 60 12.96 11.84 2.48
N VAL A 61 12.99 11.21 3.65
CA VAL A 61 12.41 9.87 3.83
C VAL A 61 10.89 9.92 3.71
N VAL A 62 10.19 10.81 4.41
CA VAL A 62 8.73 11.00 4.27
C VAL A 62 8.34 11.31 2.82
N ALA A 63 9.06 12.22 2.15
CA ALA A 63 8.81 12.51 0.74
C ALA A 63 9.12 11.32 -0.19
N SER A 64 10.01 10.41 0.21
CA SER A 64 10.31 9.18 -0.53
C SER A 64 9.22 8.13 -0.32
N MET A 65 8.72 7.98 0.92
CA MET A 65 7.65 7.05 1.29
C MET A 65 6.38 7.37 0.49
N LEU A 66 5.88 8.59 0.60
CA LEU A 66 4.65 9.02 -0.09
C LEU A 66 4.72 8.89 -1.62
N ARG A 67 5.93 9.06 -2.19
CA ARG A 67 6.15 8.88 -3.63
C ARG A 67 6.08 7.41 -4.04
N VAL A 68 6.69 6.54 -3.24
CA VAL A 68 6.65 5.10 -3.46
C VAL A 68 5.23 4.59 -3.30
N ASP A 69 4.50 5.01 -2.26
CA ASP A 69 3.11 4.63 -2.03
C ASP A 69 2.27 4.96 -3.26
N HIS A 70 2.26 6.23 -3.67
CA HIS A 70 1.53 6.64 -4.87
C HIS A 70 1.96 5.90 -6.15
N ALA A 71 3.24 5.58 -6.32
CA ALA A 71 3.70 4.78 -7.46
C ALA A 71 3.21 3.33 -7.38
N GLY A 72 3.22 2.73 -6.18
CA GLY A 72 2.68 1.41 -5.88
C GLY A 72 1.19 1.35 -6.15
N GLU A 73 0.42 2.30 -5.63
CA GLU A 73 -1.04 2.39 -5.83
C GLU A 73 -1.43 2.47 -7.30
N ILE A 74 -0.66 3.21 -8.11
CA ILE A 74 -0.85 3.26 -9.57
C ILE A 74 -0.61 1.89 -10.19
N ALA A 75 0.48 1.21 -9.81
CA ALA A 75 0.78 -0.12 -10.33
C ALA A 75 -0.30 -1.12 -9.92
N ALA A 76 -0.67 -1.19 -8.64
CA ALA A 76 -1.71 -2.07 -8.10
C ALA A 76 -3.05 -1.86 -8.81
N ASN A 77 -3.52 -0.62 -8.94
CA ASN A 77 -4.75 -0.29 -9.67
C ASN A 77 -4.71 -0.86 -11.11
N THR A 78 -3.60 -0.68 -11.82
CA THR A 78 -3.48 -1.18 -13.20
C THR A 78 -3.30 -2.69 -13.30
N ILE A 79 -2.77 -3.36 -12.26
CA ILE A 79 -2.72 -4.83 -12.17
C ILE A 79 -4.14 -5.37 -12.08
N TYR A 80 -4.93 -4.92 -11.10
CA TYR A 80 -6.28 -5.42 -10.89
C TYR A 80 -7.24 -5.07 -12.04
N GLU A 81 -7.15 -3.86 -12.59
CA GLU A 81 -7.87 -3.47 -13.81
C GLU A 81 -7.58 -4.47 -14.95
N ALA A 82 -6.29 -4.75 -15.22
CA ALA A 82 -5.90 -5.65 -16.30
C ALA A 82 -6.36 -7.09 -16.06
N GLN A 83 -6.28 -7.57 -14.82
CA GLN A 83 -6.77 -8.89 -14.45
C GLN A 83 -8.29 -8.99 -14.64
N ALA A 84 -9.05 -7.98 -14.19
CA ALA A 84 -10.50 -7.92 -14.36
C ALA A 84 -10.92 -7.90 -15.84
N ASP A 85 -10.22 -7.11 -16.67
CA ASP A 85 -10.46 -7.04 -18.11
C ASP A 85 -10.20 -8.38 -18.79
N VAL A 86 -9.05 -9.00 -18.54
CA VAL A 86 -8.68 -10.30 -19.12
C VAL A 86 -9.65 -11.39 -18.68
N PHE A 87 -9.98 -11.49 -17.40
CA PHE A 87 -10.95 -12.49 -16.94
C PHE A 87 -12.35 -12.24 -17.47
N GLY A 88 -12.74 -10.98 -17.66
CA GLY A 88 -13.98 -10.62 -18.35
C GLY A 88 -14.01 -11.10 -19.79
N PHE A 89 -12.94 -10.87 -20.53
CA PHE A 89 -12.77 -11.32 -21.91
C PHE A 89 -12.79 -12.86 -22.02
N LEU A 90 -12.16 -13.56 -21.06
CA LEU A 90 -12.15 -15.03 -20.99
C LEU A 90 -13.46 -15.64 -20.45
N GLY A 91 -14.46 -14.83 -20.12
CA GLY A 91 -15.76 -15.29 -19.61
C GLY A 91 -15.77 -15.75 -18.14
N LYS A 92 -14.69 -15.50 -17.39
CA LYS A 92 -14.55 -15.89 -15.97
C LYS A 92 -15.18 -14.85 -15.04
N GLN A 93 -16.51 -14.81 -15.02
CA GLN A 93 -17.25 -13.75 -14.32
C GLN A 93 -17.04 -13.73 -12.80
N ALA A 94 -16.87 -14.89 -12.16
CA ALA A 94 -16.62 -14.97 -10.72
C ALA A 94 -15.26 -14.34 -10.36
N THR A 95 -14.20 -14.72 -11.06
CA THR A 95 -12.86 -14.16 -10.88
C THR A 95 -12.82 -12.67 -11.23
N LYS A 96 -13.47 -12.27 -12.33
CA LYS A 96 -13.60 -10.85 -12.67
C LYS A 96 -14.22 -10.06 -11.51
N LYS A 97 -15.31 -10.57 -10.93
CA LYS A 97 -15.98 -9.91 -9.81
C LYS A 97 -15.03 -9.75 -8.62
N LEU A 98 -14.28 -10.79 -8.28
CA LEU A 98 -13.26 -10.74 -7.23
C LEU A 98 -12.21 -9.65 -7.52
N MET A 99 -11.70 -9.58 -8.76
CA MET A 99 -10.70 -8.55 -9.14
C MET A 99 -11.28 -7.13 -9.08
N LEU A 100 -12.56 -6.94 -9.43
CA LEU A 100 -13.24 -5.66 -9.28
C LEU A 100 -13.41 -5.26 -7.82
N GLU A 101 -13.75 -6.22 -6.94
CA GLU A 101 -13.89 -5.98 -5.50
C GLU A 101 -12.56 -5.52 -4.87
N MET A 102 -11.45 -6.18 -5.21
CA MET A 102 -10.11 -5.76 -4.79
C MET A 102 -9.74 -4.39 -5.39
N TRP A 103 -9.99 -4.20 -6.69
CA TRP A 103 -9.69 -2.94 -7.36
C TRP A 103 -10.43 -1.74 -6.77
N ASP A 104 -11.67 -1.91 -6.32
CA ASP A 104 -12.43 -0.82 -5.69
C ASP A 104 -11.82 -0.36 -4.35
N ASN A 105 -11.07 -1.23 -3.64
CA ASN A 105 -10.27 -0.83 -2.48
C ASN A 105 -9.05 -0.02 -2.91
N GLU A 106 -8.28 -0.53 -3.87
CA GLU A 106 -7.09 0.14 -4.43
C GLU A 106 -7.38 1.53 -4.99
N ARG A 107 -8.58 1.75 -5.54
CA ARG A 107 -8.98 3.08 -6.03
C ARG A 107 -9.11 4.09 -4.90
N LYS A 108 -9.49 3.66 -3.69
CA LYS A 108 -9.53 4.51 -2.48
C LYS A 108 -8.13 4.79 -1.96
N HIS A 109 -7.24 3.78 -1.98
CA HIS A 109 -5.83 3.96 -1.63
C HIS A 109 -5.18 4.98 -2.57
N LEU A 110 -5.34 4.82 -3.89
CA LEU A 110 -4.80 5.76 -4.88
C LEU A 110 -5.35 7.18 -4.68
N ALA A 111 -6.66 7.34 -4.44
CA ALA A 111 -7.26 8.66 -4.19
C ALA A 111 -6.64 9.33 -2.95
N SER A 112 -6.42 8.56 -1.88
CA SER A 112 -5.78 9.02 -0.66
C SER A 112 -4.30 9.37 -0.88
N ALA A 113 -3.55 8.51 -1.57
CA ALA A 113 -2.15 8.73 -1.90
C ALA A 113 -1.95 9.99 -2.76
N CYS A 114 -2.84 10.25 -3.72
CA CYS A 114 -2.84 11.49 -4.50
C CYS A 114 -3.03 12.72 -3.59
N ALA A 115 -4.04 12.69 -2.71
CA ALA A 115 -4.30 13.79 -1.79
C ALA A 115 -3.14 14.00 -0.78
N MET A 116 -2.49 12.92 -0.34
CA MET A 116 -1.32 12.99 0.53
C MET A 116 -0.11 13.60 -0.17
N LEU A 117 0.15 13.28 -1.44
CA LEU A 117 1.22 13.95 -2.20
C LEU A 117 1.03 15.47 -2.21
N ASP A 118 -0.18 15.94 -2.49
CA ASP A 118 -0.51 17.36 -2.49
C ASP A 118 -0.36 17.99 -1.11
N GLU A 119 -0.91 17.34 -0.07
CA GLU A 119 -0.94 17.88 1.28
C GLU A 119 0.44 17.97 1.93
N TYR A 120 1.30 16.98 1.70
CA TYR A 120 2.68 16.94 2.20
C TYR A 120 3.68 17.56 1.21
N ASN A 121 3.21 18.22 0.14
CA ASN A 121 4.03 18.90 -0.87
C ASN A 121 5.13 17.99 -1.44
N THR A 122 4.77 16.76 -1.75
CA THR A 122 5.66 15.73 -2.30
C THR A 122 5.36 15.54 -3.79
N ARG A 123 6.40 15.54 -4.61
CA ARG A 123 6.24 15.27 -6.05
C ARG A 123 6.02 13.77 -6.29
N PRO A 124 5.10 13.39 -7.19
CA PRO A 124 4.96 12.00 -7.64
C PRO A 124 6.23 11.53 -8.36
N SER A 125 6.30 10.22 -8.62
CA SER A 125 7.40 9.64 -9.39
C SER A 125 7.40 10.15 -10.82
N ALA A 126 8.57 10.53 -11.34
CA ALA A 126 8.77 10.89 -12.74
C ALA A 126 8.43 9.72 -13.70
N LEU A 127 8.44 8.48 -13.18
CA LEU A 127 8.15 7.27 -13.93
C LEU A 127 6.71 6.77 -13.77
N THR A 128 5.79 7.59 -13.26
CA THR A 128 4.37 7.23 -13.12
C THR A 128 3.77 6.52 -14.36
N PRO A 129 3.98 6.98 -15.60
CA PRO A 129 3.46 6.26 -16.78
C PRO A 129 4.07 4.88 -16.98
N VAL A 130 5.33 4.69 -16.59
CA VAL A 130 6.04 3.40 -16.65
C VAL A 130 5.47 2.45 -15.61
N TRP A 131 5.17 2.92 -14.40
CA TRP A 131 4.56 2.11 -13.34
C TRP A 131 3.17 1.61 -13.72
N ALA A 132 2.33 2.49 -14.28
CA ALA A 132 1.01 2.12 -14.81
C ALA A 132 1.10 1.09 -15.93
N LEU A 133 2.06 1.25 -16.85
CA LEU A 133 2.25 0.30 -17.95
C LEU A 133 2.77 -1.06 -17.42
N ALA A 134 3.73 -1.03 -16.51
CA ALA A 134 4.30 -2.24 -15.91
C ALA A 134 3.23 -3.04 -15.15
N GLY A 135 2.41 -2.37 -14.34
CA GLY A 135 1.30 -3.00 -13.64
C GLY A 135 0.29 -3.63 -14.60
N ARG A 136 -0.14 -2.91 -15.64
CA ARG A 136 -1.06 -3.45 -16.65
C ARG A 136 -0.49 -4.67 -17.38
N ILE A 137 0.80 -4.65 -17.74
CA ILE A 137 1.47 -5.79 -18.39
C ILE A 137 1.52 -6.98 -17.44
N LEU A 138 1.93 -6.77 -16.19
CA LEU A 138 2.06 -7.82 -15.19
C LEU A 138 0.70 -8.47 -14.88
N GLY A 139 -0.32 -7.66 -14.60
CA GLY A 139 -1.69 -8.13 -14.34
C GLY A 139 -2.29 -8.86 -15.53
N GLY A 140 -2.17 -8.29 -16.74
CA GLY A 140 -2.69 -8.92 -17.95
C GLY A 140 -1.99 -10.24 -18.29
N ALA A 141 -0.65 -10.28 -18.19
CA ALA A 141 0.11 -11.49 -18.48
C ALA A 141 -0.22 -12.61 -17.48
N THR A 142 -0.30 -12.31 -16.19
CA THR A 142 -0.60 -13.31 -15.16
C THR A 142 -2.04 -13.80 -15.24
N ALA A 143 -3.00 -12.94 -15.58
CA ALA A 143 -4.39 -13.35 -15.84
C ALA A 143 -4.51 -14.27 -17.06
N LEU A 144 -3.76 -14.00 -18.14
CA LEU A 144 -3.71 -14.88 -19.32
C LEU A 144 -3.12 -16.26 -19.00
N MET A 145 -2.20 -16.35 -18.03
CA MET A 145 -1.65 -17.62 -17.55
C MET A 145 -2.65 -18.40 -16.67
N GLY A 146 -3.66 -17.72 -16.11
CA GLY A 146 -4.77 -18.33 -15.38
C GLY A 146 -5.01 -17.71 -14.01
N GLU A 147 -6.09 -18.12 -13.35
CA GLU A 147 -6.56 -17.56 -12.08
C GLU A 147 -5.51 -17.71 -10.97
N LYS A 148 -4.93 -18.92 -10.85
CA LYS A 148 -3.89 -19.20 -9.86
C LYS A 148 -2.63 -18.35 -10.09
N SER A 149 -2.24 -18.10 -11.34
CA SER A 149 -1.09 -17.25 -11.66
C SER A 149 -1.36 -15.77 -11.37
N ALA A 150 -2.57 -15.28 -11.63
CA ALA A 150 -3.00 -13.95 -11.20
C ALA A 150 -2.94 -13.83 -9.66
N MET A 151 -3.45 -14.83 -8.93
CA MET A 151 -3.41 -14.84 -7.46
C MET A 151 -1.98 -14.98 -6.92
N ALA A 152 -1.11 -15.73 -7.59
CA ALA A 152 0.31 -15.78 -7.24
C ALA A 152 1.02 -14.43 -7.45
N CYS A 153 0.60 -13.67 -8.46
CA CYS A 153 1.09 -12.31 -8.66
C CYS A 153 0.62 -11.40 -7.51
N THR A 154 -0.67 -11.42 -7.18
CA THR A 154 -1.22 -10.69 -6.03
C THR A 154 -0.47 -11.06 -4.74
N GLU A 155 -0.35 -12.35 -4.41
CA GLU A 155 0.37 -12.81 -3.20
C GLU A 155 1.79 -12.22 -3.13
N ALA A 156 2.52 -12.23 -4.25
CA ALA A 156 3.89 -11.73 -4.31
C ALA A 156 3.97 -10.19 -4.22
N VAL A 157 3.05 -9.46 -4.85
CA VAL A 157 2.98 -7.99 -4.76
C VAL A 157 2.66 -7.59 -3.32
N GLU A 158 1.58 -8.11 -2.75
CA GLU A 158 1.12 -7.69 -1.42
C GLU A 158 2.07 -8.10 -0.30
N THR A 159 2.82 -9.19 -0.47
CA THR A 159 3.92 -9.53 0.45
C THR A 159 4.97 -8.41 0.49
N VAL A 160 5.39 -7.90 -0.68
CA VAL A 160 6.41 -6.84 -0.75
C VAL A 160 5.85 -5.49 -0.29
N ILE A 161 4.61 -5.17 -0.63
CA ILE A 161 3.98 -3.92 -0.22
C ILE A 161 3.71 -3.90 1.29
N GLY A 162 3.22 -5.01 1.87
CA GLY A 162 3.07 -5.16 3.32
C GLY A 162 4.39 -4.98 4.07
N GLU A 163 5.48 -5.62 3.61
CA GLU A 163 6.83 -5.40 4.14
C GLU A 163 7.24 -3.91 4.05
N HIS A 164 6.91 -3.25 2.94
CA HIS A 164 7.23 -1.83 2.75
C HIS A 164 6.51 -0.94 3.76
N TYR A 165 5.20 -1.15 3.98
CA TYR A 165 4.45 -0.39 4.98
C TYR A 165 4.96 -0.62 6.40
N ASP A 166 5.37 -1.84 6.75
CA ASP A 166 5.99 -2.10 8.06
C ASP A 166 7.28 -1.29 8.28
N ASP A 167 8.15 -1.23 7.27
CA ASP A 167 9.37 -0.39 7.30
C ASP A 167 9.04 1.10 7.48
N GLN A 168 8.00 1.57 6.80
CA GLN A 168 7.51 2.94 6.90
C GLN A 168 7.01 3.27 8.31
N LEU A 169 6.21 2.38 8.90
CA LEU A 169 5.66 2.55 10.24
C LEU A 169 6.77 2.61 11.30
N LEU A 170 7.83 1.80 11.15
CA LEU A 170 9.02 1.88 12.00
C LEU A 170 9.74 3.23 11.86
N HIS A 171 9.83 3.78 10.65
CA HIS A 171 10.45 5.08 10.44
C HIS A 171 9.62 6.22 11.04
N LEU A 172 8.29 6.16 10.92
CA LEU A 172 7.40 7.14 11.56
C LEU A 172 7.50 7.10 13.10
N GLU A 173 7.73 5.92 13.68
CA GLU A 173 7.98 5.78 15.10
C GLU A 173 9.29 6.48 15.52
N HIS A 174 10.35 6.33 14.73
CA HIS A 174 11.59 7.07 14.97
C HIS A 174 11.40 8.60 14.91
N ILE A 175 10.64 9.08 13.91
CA ILE A 175 10.27 10.49 13.80
C ILE A 175 9.49 10.94 15.04
N ARG A 176 8.54 10.11 15.52
CA ARG A 176 7.74 10.40 16.72
C ARG A 176 8.62 10.64 17.94
N GLU A 177 9.59 9.76 18.17
CA GLU A 177 10.53 9.88 19.29
C GLU A 177 11.36 11.15 19.19
N THR A 178 11.90 11.46 18.01
CA THR A 178 12.71 12.66 17.78
C THR A 178 11.89 13.92 18.04
N LEU A 179 10.71 14.03 17.43
CA LEU A 179 9.84 15.20 17.61
C LEU A 179 9.38 15.37 19.07
N SER A 180 9.15 14.27 19.80
CA SER A 180 8.75 14.31 21.21
C SER A 180 9.87 14.82 22.14
N ARG A 181 11.14 14.72 21.72
CA ARG A 181 12.28 15.27 22.47
C ARG A 181 12.52 16.75 22.13
N GLU A 182 12.29 17.14 20.88
CA GLU A 182 12.60 18.49 20.37
C GLU A 182 11.48 19.51 20.64
N TYR A 183 10.22 19.09 20.63
CA TYR A 183 9.07 19.97 20.73
C TYR A 183 8.24 19.66 21.98
N GLN A 184 7.62 20.70 22.57
CA GLN A 184 6.76 20.58 23.75
C GLN A 184 5.51 21.46 23.61
N GLY A 185 4.54 21.23 24.50
CA GLY A 185 3.30 22.03 24.56
C GLY A 185 2.44 21.88 23.31
N LYS A 186 1.73 22.94 22.94
CA LYS A 186 0.75 22.92 21.82
C LYS A 186 1.37 22.48 20.49
N GLN A 187 2.62 22.87 20.22
CA GLN A 187 3.29 22.50 18.99
C GLN A 187 3.54 20.99 18.91
N ALA A 188 3.95 20.35 20.01
CA ALA A 188 4.17 18.90 20.05
C ALA A 188 2.86 18.14 19.80
N GLU A 189 1.74 18.59 20.37
CA GLU A 189 0.44 17.96 20.15
C GLU A 189 -0.02 18.07 18.69
N GLU A 190 0.15 19.25 18.05
CA GLU A 190 -0.16 19.42 16.61
C GLU A 190 0.69 18.49 15.72
N LEU A 191 1.99 18.35 16.01
CA LEU A 191 2.88 17.47 15.26
C LEU A 191 2.51 15.99 15.46
N LYS A 192 2.21 15.61 16.69
CA LYS A 192 1.77 14.26 17.05
C LYS A 192 0.44 13.91 16.38
N GLU A 193 -0.50 14.84 16.29
CA GLU A 193 -1.78 14.66 15.60
C GLU A 193 -1.57 14.27 14.13
N ILE A 194 -0.76 15.05 13.39
CA ILE A 194 -0.47 14.78 11.97
C ILE A 194 0.30 13.48 11.78
N LEU A 195 1.31 13.22 12.62
CA LEU A 195 2.07 11.99 12.55
C LEU A 195 1.21 10.75 12.86
N THR A 196 0.29 10.88 13.82
CA THR A 196 -0.66 9.80 14.15
C THR A 196 -1.62 9.55 13.00
N LEU A 197 -2.14 10.60 12.36
CA LEU A 197 -3.00 10.45 11.18
C LEU A 197 -2.25 9.73 10.05
N LEU A 198 -1.05 10.19 9.70
CA LEU A 198 -0.23 9.56 8.65
C LEU A 198 0.03 8.08 8.98
N ARG A 199 0.43 7.78 10.21
CA ARG A 199 0.66 6.41 10.68
C ARG A 199 -0.60 5.55 10.57
N ASN A 200 -1.76 6.09 10.93
CA ASN A 200 -3.02 5.33 10.88
C ASN A 200 -3.45 5.02 9.44
N VAL A 201 -3.23 5.94 8.49
CA VAL A 201 -3.47 5.67 7.07
C VAL A 201 -2.56 4.57 6.54
N LEU A 202 -1.27 4.59 6.87
CA LEU A 202 -0.33 3.54 6.44
C LEU A 202 -0.65 2.18 7.09
N MET A 203 -1.14 2.17 8.33
CA MET A 203 -1.63 0.95 8.96
C MET A 203 -2.87 0.40 8.27
N GLU A 204 -3.81 1.28 7.90
CA GLU A 204 -5.00 0.92 7.14
C GLU A 204 -4.62 0.26 5.81
N PHE A 205 -3.78 0.90 5.00
CA PHE A 205 -3.36 0.32 3.72
C PHE A 205 -2.63 -1.00 3.90
N ARG A 206 -1.71 -1.10 4.88
CA ARG A 206 -1.03 -2.37 5.18
C ARG A 206 -2.01 -3.47 5.55
N ASP A 207 -2.98 -3.18 6.41
CA ASP A 207 -3.93 -4.17 6.88
C ASP A 207 -4.84 -4.63 5.72
N ASP A 208 -5.22 -3.71 4.82
CA ASP A 208 -5.95 -4.02 3.58
C ASP A 208 -5.10 -4.89 2.61
N GLU A 209 -3.80 -4.60 2.44
CA GLU A 209 -2.92 -5.45 1.61
C GLU A 209 -2.71 -6.84 2.18
N LEU A 210 -2.69 -6.98 3.50
CA LEU A 210 -2.65 -8.30 4.14
C LEU A 210 -3.95 -9.08 3.91
N GLU A 211 -5.10 -8.41 3.81
CA GLU A 211 -6.36 -9.05 3.43
C GLU A 211 -6.38 -9.45 1.94
N HIS A 212 -5.80 -8.63 1.06
CA HIS A 212 -5.59 -8.98 -0.35
C HIS A 212 -4.67 -10.21 -0.50
N LEU A 213 -3.58 -10.26 0.29
CA LEU A 213 -2.68 -11.39 0.38
C LEU A 213 -3.41 -12.68 0.83
N ASP A 214 -4.19 -12.59 1.91
CA ASP A 214 -4.98 -13.72 2.41
C ASP A 214 -6.00 -14.19 1.37
N THR A 215 -6.65 -13.27 0.68
CA THR A 215 -7.59 -13.56 -0.41
C THR A 215 -6.91 -14.33 -1.54
N ALA A 216 -5.69 -13.94 -1.94
CA ALA A 216 -4.93 -14.64 -2.97
C ALA A 216 -4.60 -16.08 -2.55
N VAL A 217 -4.20 -16.29 -1.30
CA VAL A 217 -3.93 -17.62 -0.76
C VAL A 217 -5.20 -18.48 -0.68
N GLU A 218 -6.32 -17.91 -0.25
CA GLU A 218 -7.64 -18.57 -0.24
C GLU A 218 -8.09 -18.97 -1.66
N HIS A 219 -7.65 -18.25 -2.69
CA HIS A 219 -7.92 -18.52 -4.10
C HIS A 219 -6.77 -19.28 -4.81
N ASP A 220 -6.08 -20.16 -4.08
CA ASP A 220 -5.11 -21.12 -4.59
C ASP A 220 -3.88 -20.50 -5.29
N SER A 221 -3.42 -19.32 -4.88
CA SER A 221 -2.18 -18.70 -5.39
C SER A 221 -1.00 -19.70 -5.41
N GLN A 222 -0.81 -20.44 -4.32
CA GLN A 222 0.29 -21.39 -4.12
C GLN A 222 0.24 -22.62 -5.03
N GLN A 223 -0.88 -22.82 -5.73
CA GLN A 223 -1.04 -23.89 -6.72
C GLN A 223 -0.72 -23.41 -8.16
N ALA A 224 -0.25 -22.18 -8.33
CA ALA A 224 0.15 -21.67 -9.64
C ALA A 224 1.31 -22.49 -10.26
N PRO A 225 1.30 -22.72 -11.59
CA PRO A 225 2.43 -23.32 -12.27
C PRO A 225 3.72 -22.52 -12.01
N ALA A 226 4.76 -23.20 -11.54
CA ALA A 226 6.04 -22.58 -11.17
C ALA A 226 5.91 -21.41 -10.18
N HIS A 227 4.96 -21.49 -9.23
CA HIS A 227 4.66 -20.45 -8.23
C HIS A 227 5.91 -19.79 -7.64
N ALA A 228 6.86 -20.56 -7.10
CA ALA A 228 8.06 -20.01 -6.47
C ALA A 228 8.93 -19.16 -7.42
N LEU A 229 8.98 -19.51 -8.70
CA LEU A 229 9.69 -18.73 -9.71
C LEU A 229 8.93 -17.44 -10.05
N LEU A 230 7.62 -17.55 -10.27
CA LEU A 230 6.77 -16.38 -10.55
C LEU A 230 6.82 -15.39 -9.40
N ALA A 231 6.60 -15.85 -8.16
CA ALA A 231 6.66 -15.04 -6.96
C ALA A 231 8.02 -14.34 -6.82
N ALA A 232 9.13 -15.08 -6.97
CA ALA A 232 10.45 -14.47 -6.90
C ALA A 232 10.65 -13.36 -7.95
N VAL A 233 10.25 -13.60 -9.21
CA VAL A 233 10.38 -12.58 -10.27
C VAL A 233 9.56 -11.33 -9.94
N VAL A 234 8.32 -11.49 -9.48
CA VAL A 234 7.45 -10.39 -9.08
C VAL A 234 8.03 -9.65 -7.88
N GLU A 235 8.44 -10.36 -6.83
CA GLU A 235 9.04 -9.76 -5.63
C GLU A 235 10.30 -8.94 -5.95
N TYR A 236 11.21 -9.48 -6.75
CA TYR A 236 12.41 -8.75 -7.18
C TYR A 236 12.05 -7.53 -8.04
N GLY A 237 11.04 -7.65 -8.91
CA GLY A 237 10.52 -6.55 -9.70
C GLY A 237 9.98 -5.42 -8.82
N CYS A 238 9.11 -5.75 -7.86
CA CYS A 238 8.53 -4.79 -6.91
C CYS A 238 9.61 -4.12 -6.05
N LYS A 239 10.56 -4.90 -5.49
CA LYS A 239 11.69 -4.36 -4.70
C LYS A 239 12.55 -3.40 -5.53
N GLY A 240 12.82 -3.74 -6.79
CA GLY A 240 13.51 -2.85 -7.73
C GLY A 240 12.74 -1.56 -8.03
N ALA A 241 11.43 -1.68 -8.29
CA ALA A 241 10.56 -0.53 -8.56
C ALA A 241 10.49 0.42 -7.35
N ILE A 242 10.37 -0.11 -6.14
CA ILE A 242 10.42 0.66 -4.88
C ILE A 242 11.73 1.44 -4.80
N GLU A 243 12.88 0.79 -4.99
CA GLU A 243 14.19 1.47 -4.90
C GLU A 243 14.38 2.58 -5.94
N ILE A 244 13.77 2.44 -7.12
CA ILE A 244 13.77 3.48 -8.15
C ILE A 244 12.82 4.61 -7.76
N ALA A 245 11.57 4.30 -7.41
CA ALA A 245 10.54 5.27 -7.03
C ALA A 245 10.92 6.07 -5.78
N LYS A 246 11.74 5.53 -4.87
CA LYS A 246 12.32 6.31 -3.76
C LYS A 246 13.08 7.55 -4.24
N ARG A 247 13.71 7.47 -5.41
CA ARG A 247 14.67 8.47 -5.92
C ARG A 247 14.07 9.44 -6.94
N ILE A 248 13.16 8.97 -7.79
CA ILE A 248 12.68 9.71 -8.97
C ILE A 248 11.17 9.72 -9.12
#